data_AF-A0A2E2U8A5-F1
#
_entry.id   AF-A0A2E2U8A5-F1
#
_cell.length_a   1.000
_cell.length_b   1.000
_cell.length_c   1.000
_cell.angle_alpha   90.00
_cell.angle_beta   90.00
_cell.angle_gamma   90.00
#
_symmetry.space_group_name_H-M   'P 1'
#
loop_
_entity.id
_entity.type
_entity.pdbx_description
1 polymer ?
#
loop_
_entity_poly.entity_id
_entity_poly.type
_entity_poly.pdbx_seq_one_letter_code
_entity_poly.pdbx_strand_id
1 'polypeptide(L)'
;MKLLTTLLLFSSTIIHAKEIAHYRFAVRDNTNQELILMEVSVDDQKELIVKSKIYESSEQGPIFFPTEIREEMTVKKELNQFSFDAIFYKVKNLANTAIEISEHQIVCAMMPGPTASNDHLSVLRDWSWDAQDFLGSLELVSGPQGCWVSRKVQPKEQWAKQQALNLKEIIRVLALDTLE
;
A
#
# COMPACT_ATOMS: atom_id res chain seq x y z
N MET A 1 -28.98 47.22 27.75
CA MET A 1 -29.05 46.84 26.33
C MET A 1 -27.79 46.02 26.03
N LYS A 2 -27.92 44.69 26.00
CA LYS A 2 -26.86 43.72 25.67
C LYS A 2 -26.86 43.53 24.16
N LEU A 3 -25.72 43.65 23.49
CA LEU A 3 -25.41 43.25 22.09
C LEU A 3 -23.98 43.82 21.90
N LEU A 4 -22.89 43.13 21.55
CA LEU A 4 -22.64 41.95 20.74
C LEU A 4 -21.32 41.34 21.25
N THR A 5 -21.30 40.07 21.64
CA THR A 5 -20.08 39.27 21.70
C THR A 5 -19.92 38.60 20.34
N THR A 6 -19.02 39.13 19.51
CA THR A 6 -18.63 38.50 18.23
C THR A 6 -17.74 37.31 18.55
N LEU A 7 -18.34 36.13 18.68
CA LEU A 7 -17.63 34.86 18.79
C LEU A 7 -17.20 34.45 17.37
N LEU A 8 -15.95 34.73 17.00
CA LEU A 8 -15.29 34.17 15.83
C LEU A 8 -15.07 32.67 16.09
N LEU A 9 -16.05 31.87 15.71
CA LEU A 9 -15.90 30.43 15.56
C LEU A 9 -15.04 30.18 14.31
N PHE A 10 -13.72 30.15 14.49
CA PHE A 10 -12.85 29.51 13.52
C PHE A 10 -13.16 28.01 13.55
N SER A 11 -14.05 27.56 12.68
CA SER A 11 -14.20 26.15 12.36
C SER A 11 -12.92 25.71 11.66
N SER A 12 -11.96 25.20 12.43
CA SER A 12 -10.83 24.45 11.89
C SER A 12 -11.41 23.19 11.23
N THR A 13 -11.56 23.22 9.91
CA THR A 13 -11.73 22.00 9.13
C THR A 13 -10.46 21.18 9.35
N ILE A 14 -10.55 20.14 10.16
CA ILE A 14 -9.50 19.13 10.24
C ILE A 14 -9.47 18.49 8.86
N ILE A 15 -8.50 18.87 8.04
CA ILE A 15 -8.21 18.20 6.78
C ILE A 15 -7.68 16.83 7.19
N HIS A 16 -8.54 15.82 7.16
CA HIS A 16 -8.12 14.44 7.32
C HIS A 16 -7.24 14.08 6.12
N ALA A 17 -6.00 13.65 6.41
CA ALA A 17 -5.09 13.16 5.40
C ALA A 17 -5.75 12.01 4.64
N LYS A 18 -5.71 12.07 3.31
CA LYS A 18 -6.25 11.02 2.44
C LYS A 18 -5.15 10.03 2.10
N GLU A 19 -5.40 8.75 2.35
CA GLU A 19 -4.51 7.69 1.89
C GLU A 19 -4.53 7.61 0.36
N ILE A 20 -3.39 7.90 -0.26
CA ILE A 20 -3.23 7.92 -1.72
C ILE A 20 -2.73 6.59 -2.27
N ALA A 21 -2.01 5.82 -1.45
CA ALA A 21 -1.49 4.51 -1.80
C ALA A 21 -1.41 3.62 -0.56
N HIS A 22 -1.76 2.35 -0.74
CA HIS A 22 -1.58 1.30 0.25
C HIS A 22 -0.84 0.14 -0.40
N TYR A 23 0.26 -0.29 0.21
CA TYR A 23 1.02 -1.44 -0.25
C TYR A 23 1.22 -2.45 0.87
N ARG A 24 0.59 -3.60 0.71
CA ARG A 24 0.91 -4.79 1.50
C ARG A 24 1.96 -5.61 0.79
N PHE A 25 2.95 -6.12 1.52
CA PHE A 25 3.93 -7.08 1.01
C PHE A 25 4.55 -7.89 2.15
N ALA A 26 5.23 -8.98 1.83
CA ALA A 26 5.99 -9.74 2.80
C ALA A 26 7.45 -9.89 2.37
N VAL A 27 8.35 -9.88 3.34
CA VAL A 27 9.78 -10.13 3.19
C VAL A 27 10.16 -11.34 4.01
N ARG A 28 11.00 -12.21 3.44
CA ARG A 28 11.52 -13.37 4.15
C ARG A 28 12.95 -13.10 4.56
N ASP A 29 13.23 -13.16 5.84
CA ASP A 29 14.60 -13.15 6.36
C ASP A 29 15.03 -14.59 6.64
N ASN A 30 15.82 -15.14 5.73
CA ASN A 30 16.33 -16.51 5.86
C ASN A 30 17.38 -16.64 6.97
N THR A 31 17.98 -15.53 7.42
CA THR A 31 19.02 -15.53 8.45
C THR A 31 18.41 -15.82 9.81
N ASN A 32 17.32 -15.11 10.13
CA ASN A 32 16.61 -15.25 11.39
C ASN A 32 15.41 -16.22 11.31
N GLN A 33 15.14 -16.80 10.13
CA GLN A 33 13.97 -17.64 9.86
C GLN A 33 12.63 -16.92 10.11
N GLU A 34 12.59 -15.65 9.73
CA GLU A 34 11.46 -14.76 9.97
C GLU A 34 10.72 -14.42 8.68
N LEU A 35 9.42 -14.16 8.83
CA LEU A 35 8.59 -13.52 7.81
C LEU A 35 8.11 -12.19 8.35
N ILE A 36 8.44 -11.13 7.64
CA ILE A 36 8.00 -9.77 7.96
C ILE A 36 6.87 -9.43 7.00
N LEU A 37 5.64 -9.38 7.52
CA LEU A 37 4.49 -8.85 6.79
C LEU A 37 4.45 -7.34 7.02
N MET A 38 4.34 -6.56 5.94
CA MET A 38 4.22 -5.11 6.00
C MET A 38 2.93 -4.64 5.34
N GLU A 39 2.28 -3.69 5.99
CA GLU A 39 1.20 -2.86 5.46
C GLU A 39 1.65 -1.41 5.50
N VAL A 40 1.78 -0.79 4.33
CA VAL A 40 2.38 0.53 4.18
C VAL A 40 1.38 1.48 3.54
N SER A 41 1.04 2.55 4.24
CA SER A 41 0.15 3.61 3.77
C SER A 41 0.97 4.87 3.47
N VAL A 42 0.65 5.53 2.36
CA VAL A 42 1.14 6.87 2.04
C VAL A 42 -0.07 7.79 1.93
N ASP A 43 -0.04 8.93 2.62
CA ASP A 43 -1.10 9.94 2.55
C ASP A 43 -0.71 11.19 1.75
N ASP A 44 -1.70 12.03 1.46
CA ASP A 44 -1.54 13.31 0.76
C ASP A 44 -0.86 14.41 1.59
N GLN A 45 -0.56 14.14 2.86
CA GLN A 45 0.22 15.00 3.77
C GLN A 45 1.69 14.57 3.85
N LYS A 46 2.13 13.67 2.95
CA LYS A 46 3.50 13.15 2.86
C LYS A 46 3.91 12.27 4.04
N GLU A 47 2.96 11.71 4.78
CA GLU A 47 3.27 10.73 5.82
C GLU A 47 3.34 9.32 5.20
N LEU A 48 4.40 8.59 5.54
CA LEU A 48 4.53 7.15 5.34
C LEU A 48 4.23 6.47 6.67
N ILE A 49 3.21 5.61 6.70
CA ILE A 49 2.86 4.80 7.87
C ILE A 49 3.18 3.35 7.55
N VAL A 50 4.10 2.75 8.30
CA VAL A 50 4.53 1.36 8.15
C VAL A 50 4.03 0.58 9.34
N LYS A 51 3.15 -0.39 9.10
CA LYS A 51 2.77 -1.41 10.09
C LYS A 51 3.47 -2.70 9.70
N SER A 52 4.22 -3.29 10.62
CA SER A 52 4.88 -4.57 10.38
C SER A 52 4.52 -5.59 11.45
N LYS A 53 4.44 -6.85 11.02
CA LYS A 53 4.26 -8.02 11.86
C LYS A 53 5.35 -9.02 11.53
N ILE A 54 6.16 -9.35 12.51
CA ILE A 54 7.25 -10.32 12.39
C ILE A 54 6.74 -11.66 12.91
N TYR A 55 6.81 -12.67 12.06
CA TYR A 55 6.45 -14.04 12.38
C TYR A 55 7.70 -14.90 12.43
N GLU A 56 7.85 -15.67 13.49
CA GLU A 56 8.82 -16.77 13.52
C GLU A 56 8.24 -17.98 12.77
N SER A 57 9.13 -18.79 12.18
CA SER A 57 8.75 -20.11 11.68
C SER A 57 9.79 -21.16 12.03
N SER A 58 9.29 -22.35 12.34
CA SER A 58 10.08 -23.55 12.56
C SER A 58 10.45 -24.29 11.27
N GLU A 59 9.94 -23.87 10.10
CA GLU A 59 10.06 -24.62 8.85
C GLU A 59 11.02 -24.00 7.83
N GLN A 60 11.88 -24.84 7.23
CA GLN A 60 12.76 -24.50 6.11
C GLN A 60 12.16 -25.06 4.82
N GLY A 61 11.69 -24.19 3.90
CA GLY A 61 11.08 -24.64 2.63
C GLY A 61 10.47 -23.50 1.81
N PRO A 62 9.94 -23.72 0.59
CA PRO A 62 9.27 -22.66 -0.18
C PRO A 62 7.90 -22.24 0.40
N ILE A 63 7.36 -23.08 1.27
CA ILE A 63 6.13 -22.83 2.02
C ILE A 63 6.54 -22.34 3.40
N PHE A 64 6.02 -21.19 3.83
CA PHE A 64 6.26 -20.61 5.14
C PHE A 64 4.89 -20.46 5.78
N PHE A 65 4.60 -21.26 6.80
CA PHE A 65 3.41 -21.10 7.62
C PHE A 65 3.78 -20.23 8.82
N PRO A 66 3.27 -18.99 8.91
CA PRO A 66 3.48 -18.17 10.10
C PRO A 66 2.79 -18.87 11.28
N THR A 67 3.56 -19.20 12.32
CA THR A 67 3.04 -19.90 13.51
C THR A 67 2.63 -18.92 14.60
N GLU A 68 3.51 -17.96 14.93
CA GLU A 68 3.26 -16.98 16.00
C GLU A 68 3.81 -15.60 15.63
N ILE A 69 3.14 -14.54 16.08
CA ILE A 69 3.63 -13.16 15.96
C ILE A 69 4.64 -12.94 17.07
N ARG A 70 5.89 -12.68 16.70
CA ARG A 70 6.94 -12.30 17.65
C ARG A 70 6.83 -10.82 18.03
N GLU A 71 6.59 -9.99 17.03
CA GLU A 71 6.64 -8.54 17.18
C GLU A 71 5.66 -7.86 16.22
N GLU A 72 5.02 -6.81 16.70
CA GLU A 72 4.18 -5.92 15.92
C GLU A 72 4.60 -4.48 16.22
N MET A 73 4.85 -3.72 15.16
CA MET A 73 5.25 -2.33 15.28
C MET A 73 4.54 -1.45 14.25
N THR A 74 4.37 -0.19 14.61
CA THR A 74 3.87 0.85 13.71
C THR A 74 4.82 2.04 13.78
N VAL A 75 5.42 2.37 12.64
CA VAL A 75 6.34 3.50 12.51
C VAL A 75 5.75 4.52 11.54
N LYS A 76 5.96 5.79 11.84
CA LYS A 76 5.57 6.91 10.98
C LYS A 76 6.82 7.66 10.55
N LYS A 77 6.90 8.03 9.27
CA LYS A 77 8.00 8.80 8.70
C LYS A 77 7.44 9.88 7.78
N GLU A 78 7.85 11.11 8.01
CA GLU A 78 7.58 12.19 7.06
C GLU A 78 8.48 12.00 5.83
N LEU A 79 7.88 11.95 4.65
CA LEU A 79 8.59 11.83 3.39
C LEU A 79 9.16 13.19 2.98
N ASN A 80 10.41 13.19 2.53
CA ASN A 80 10.95 14.35 1.84
C ASN A 80 10.17 14.61 0.54
N GLN A 81 10.22 15.86 0.06
CA GLN A 81 9.49 16.31 -1.12
C GLN A 81 9.75 15.43 -2.35
N PHE A 82 11.00 15.05 -2.60
CA PHE A 82 11.38 14.27 -3.78
C PHE A 82 10.76 12.86 -3.76
N SER A 83 10.85 12.16 -2.64
CA SER A 83 10.25 10.83 -2.46
C SER A 83 8.73 10.88 -2.58
N PHE A 84 8.10 11.89 -1.97
CA PHE A 84 6.66 12.09 -2.08
C PHE A 84 6.23 12.36 -3.52
N ASP A 85 6.88 13.29 -4.23
CA ASP A 85 6.53 13.63 -5.60
C ASP A 85 6.67 12.42 -6.54
N ALA A 86 7.70 11.60 -6.34
CA ALA A 86 7.89 10.37 -7.10
C ALA A 86 6.75 9.37 -6.89
N ILE A 87 6.25 9.23 -5.66
CA ILE A 87 5.09 8.39 -5.32
C ILE A 87 3.81 8.99 -5.89
N PHE A 88 3.54 10.25 -5.58
CA PHE A 88 2.32 10.96 -5.97
C PHE A 88 2.14 10.99 -7.48
N TYR A 89 3.21 11.24 -8.24
CA TYR A 89 3.19 11.17 -9.70
C TYR A 89 2.78 9.78 -10.21
N LYS A 90 3.27 8.70 -9.60
CA LYS A 90 2.89 7.33 -9.98
C LYS A 90 1.45 7.02 -9.63
N VAL A 91 1.00 7.43 -8.44
CA VAL A 91 -0.40 7.30 -8.02
C VAL A 91 -1.31 8.01 -9.01
N LYS A 92 -1.04 9.28 -9.34
CA LYS A 92 -1.81 10.04 -10.35
C LYS A 92 -1.89 9.34 -11.70
N ASN A 93 -0.77 8.80 -12.16
CA ASN A 93 -0.74 8.08 -13.44
C ASN A 93 -1.52 6.77 -13.39
N LEU A 94 -1.59 6.10 -12.24
CA LEU A 94 -2.36 4.87 -12.06
C LEU A 94 -3.84 5.16 -11.80
N ALA A 95 -4.20 6.30 -11.21
CA ALA A 95 -5.55 6.62 -10.74
C ALA A 95 -6.66 6.50 -11.80
N ASN A 96 -6.32 6.70 -13.08
CA ASN A 96 -7.27 6.66 -14.19
C ASN A 96 -7.01 5.50 -15.17
N THR A 97 -6.07 4.59 -14.88
CA THR A 97 -5.75 3.48 -15.80
C THR A 97 -6.80 2.39 -15.75
N ALA A 98 -7.11 1.79 -16.90
CA ALA A 98 -7.98 0.62 -16.93
C ALA A 98 -7.31 -0.56 -16.19
N ILE A 99 -8.10 -1.31 -15.44
CA ILE A 99 -7.65 -2.51 -14.73
C ILE A 99 -8.16 -3.74 -15.47
N GLU A 100 -7.31 -4.76 -15.57
CA GLU A 100 -7.68 -6.08 -16.06
C GLU A 100 -7.60 -7.10 -14.92
N ILE A 101 -8.54 -8.04 -14.92
CA ILE A 101 -8.57 -9.18 -14.00
C ILE A 101 -8.35 -10.42 -14.84
N SER A 102 -7.25 -11.13 -14.61
CA SER A 102 -6.98 -12.42 -15.22
C SER A 102 -7.30 -13.55 -14.26
N GLU A 103 -7.93 -14.61 -14.78
CA GLU A 103 -8.17 -15.85 -14.03
C GLU A 103 -7.14 -16.91 -14.43
N HIS A 104 -6.57 -17.58 -13.44
CA HIS A 104 -5.61 -18.66 -13.58
C HIS A 104 -6.19 -19.91 -12.90
N GLN A 105 -6.49 -20.95 -13.67
CA GLN A 105 -7.20 -22.16 -13.20
C GLN A 105 -6.38 -23.10 -12.29
N ILE A 106 -5.16 -22.75 -11.89
CA ILE A 106 -4.29 -23.67 -11.14
C ILE A 106 -3.67 -22.98 -9.93
N VAL A 107 -4.45 -22.57 -8.91
CA VAL A 107 -3.79 -22.07 -7.69
C VAL A 107 -4.52 -22.12 -6.34
N CYS A 108 -5.69 -22.77 -6.19
CA CYS A 108 -6.17 -23.07 -4.82
C CYS A 108 -5.47 -24.30 -4.21
N ALA A 109 -5.01 -25.25 -5.04
CA ALA A 109 -4.43 -26.51 -4.55
C ALA A 109 -2.92 -26.43 -4.20
N MET A 110 -2.20 -25.42 -4.68
CA MET A 110 -0.75 -25.28 -4.50
C MET A 110 -0.32 -24.19 -3.50
N MET A 111 -1.27 -23.58 -2.76
CA MET A 111 -1.06 -22.55 -1.72
C MET A 111 0.21 -21.70 -1.90
N PRO A 112 0.16 -20.60 -2.67
CA PRO A 112 1.32 -19.74 -2.89
C PRO A 112 1.91 -19.22 -1.56
N GLY A 113 3.24 -19.18 -1.50
CA GLY A 113 3.97 -18.67 -0.34
C GLY A 113 3.57 -17.22 0.02
N PRO A 114 3.89 -16.77 1.24
CA PRO A 114 3.41 -15.50 1.78
C PRO A 114 3.87 -14.28 0.98
N THR A 115 5.01 -14.32 0.31
CA THR A 115 5.50 -13.21 -0.53
C THR A 115 4.60 -12.95 -1.73
N ALA A 116 4.22 -14.00 -2.45
CA ALA A 116 3.28 -13.92 -3.57
C ALA A 116 1.86 -13.58 -3.09
N SER A 117 1.46 -14.15 -1.95
CA SER A 117 0.13 -13.96 -1.37
C SER A 117 -0.09 -12.59 -0.73
N ASN A 118 0.97 -11.81 -0.47
CA ASN A 118 0.83 -10.52 0.20
C ASN A 118 1.12 -9.31 -0.70
N ASP A 119 1.43 -9.47 -1.99
CA ASP A 119 1.81 -8.38 -2.90
C ASP A 119 0.62 -7.54 -3.44
N HIS A 120 0.01 -6.71 -2.59
CA HIS A 120 -1.22 -5.94 -2.91
C HIS A 120 -0.95 -4.44 -2.91
N LEU A 121 -0.95 -3.82 -4.09
CA LEU A 121 -0.91 -2.38 -4.25
C LEU A 121 -2.30 -1.85 -4.58
N SER A 122 -2.81 -1.00 -3.69
CA SER A 122 -3.98 -0.17 -3.91
C SER A 122 -3.59 1.29 -4.06
N VAL A 123 -4.32 2.03 -4.89
CA VAL A 123 -4.13 3.48 -5.08
C VAL A 123 -5.47 4.19 -5.15
N LEU A 124 -5.49 5.46 -4.77
CA LEU A 124 -6.69 6.29 -4.82
C LEU A 124 -7.06 6.58 -6.28
N ARG A 125 -8.33 6.38 -6.63
CA ARG A 125 -8.84 6.41 -8.01
C ARG A 125 -9.40 7.76 -8.42
N ASP A 126 -9.61 7.93 -9.72
CA ASP A 126 -10.30 9.05 -10.36
C ASP A 126 -9.65 10.41 -10.04
N TRP A 127 -8.40 10.57 -10.46
CA TRP A 127 -7.69 11.85 -10.38
C TRP A 127 -8.34 12.87 -11.31
N SER A 128 -8.84 13.96 -10.73
CA SER A 128 -9.39 15.11 -11.44
C SER A 128 -8.34 16.20 -11.61
N TRP A 129 -8.02 16.54 -12.86
CA TRP A 129 -7.11 17.63 -13.18
C TRP A 129 -7.71 19.01 -12.88
N ASP A 130 -9.04 19.13 -12.90
CA ASP A 130 -9.72 20.39 -12.60
C ASP A 130 -9.77 20.64 -11.09
N ALA A 131 -10.11 19.61 -10.30
CA ALA A 131 -10.16 19.72 -8.85
C ALA A 131 -8.78 19.61 -8.18
N GLN A 132 -7.77 19.12 -8.90
CA GLN A 132 -6.47 18.72 -8.36
C GLN A 132 -6.62 17.77 -7.15
N ASP A 133 -7.57 16.84 -7.26
CA ASP A 133 -7.95 15.94 -6.18
C ASP A 133 -8.39 14.58 -6.74
N PHE A 134 -8.35 13.56 -5.89
CA PHE A 134 -8.91 12.25 -6.18
C PHE A 134 -10.39 12.21 -5.78
N LEU A 135 -11.23 11.79 -6.71
CA LEU A 135 -12.68 11.73 -6.53
C LEU A 135 -13.18 10.32 -6.22
N GLY A 136 -12.33 9.31 -6.44
CA GLY A 136 -12.65 7.90 -6.29
C GLY A 136 -12.22 7.33 -4.93
N SER A 137 -12.37 6.01 -4.81
CA SER A 137 -11.99 5.27 -3.61
C SER A 137 -10.59 4.65 -3.76
N LEU A 138 -10.02 4.16 -2.66
CA LEU A 138 -8.77 3.42 -2.67
C LEU A 138 -9.04 2.01 -3.20
N GLU A 139 -8.48 1.67 -4.37
CA GLU A 139 -8.78 0.40 -5.05
C GLU A 139 -7.51 -0.39 -5.38
N LEU A 140 -7.61 -1.72 -5.33
CA LEU A 140 -6.54 -2.63 -5.73
C LEU A 140 -6.24 -2.44 -7.22
N VAL A 141 -5.00 -2.07 -7.55
CA VAL A 141 -4.55 -1.88 -8.94
C VAL A 141 -3.51 -2.89 -9.38
N SER A 142 -2.78 -3.49 -8.45
CA SER A 142 -1.80 -4.53 -8.76
C SER A 142 -1.63 -5.52 -7.61
N GLY A 143 -2.02 -6.77 -7.84
CA GLY A 143 -1.84 -7.84 -6.87
C GLY A 143 -2.77 -9.02 -7.11
N PRO A 144 -2.66 -10.07 -6.30
CA PRO A 144 -3.63 -11.16 -6.34
C PRO A 144 -4.96 -10.72 -5.72
N GLN A 145 -6.03 -11.41 -6.09
CA GLN A 145 -7.38 -11.22 -5.54
C GLN A 145 -8.11 -12.56 -5.47
N GLY A 146 -8.97 -12.78 -4.48
CA GLY A 146 -9.74 -14.02 -4.36
C GLY A 146 -8.90 -15.24 -3.94
N CYS A 147 -9.29 -16.45 -4.35
CA CYS A 147 -8.67 -17.69 -3.90
C CYS A 147 -7.17 -17.75 -4.28
N TRP A 148 -6.33 -17.40 -3.31
CA TRP A 148 -4.86 -17.49 -3.24
C TRP A 148 -4.12 -17.50 -4.60
N VAL A 149 -4.29 -16.42 -5.38
CA VAL A 149 -3.70 -16.09 -6.71
C VAL A 149 -4.40 -16.66 -7.97
N SER A 150 -5.57 -17.29 -7.83
CA SER A 150 -6.39 -17.69 -8.99
C SER A 150 -6.93 -16.49 -9.77
N ARG A 151 -7.00 -15.31 -9.15
CA ARG A 151 -7.26 -14.05 -9.85
C ARG A 151 -6.12 -13.08 -9.61
N LYS A 152 -5.74 -12.38 -10.66
CA LYS A 152 -4.72 -11.34 -10.61
C LYS A 152 -5.29 -10.05 -11.16
N VAL A 153 -5.15 -8.98 -10.39
CA VAL A 153 -5.50 -7.63 -10.75
C VAL A 153 -4.23 -6.92 -11.21
N GLN A 154 -4.27 -6.29 -12.37
CA GLN A 154 -3.16 -5.48 -12.88
C GLN A 154 -3.67 -4.38 -13.81
N PRO A 155 -2.91 -3.30 -14.03
CA PRO A 155 -3.26 -2.34 -15.06
C PRO A 155 -3.27 -3.01 -16.43
N LYS A 156 -4.17 -2.59 -17.34
CA LYS A 156 -4.29 -3.19 -18.67
C LYS A 156 -3.09 -2.84 -19.55
N GLU A 157 -2.64 -1.58 -19.51
CA GLU A 157 -1.54 -1.13 -20.34
C GLU A 157 -0.16 -1.49 -19.76
N GLN A 158 0.78 -1.90 -20.62
CA GLN A 158 2.13 -2.31 -20.18
C GLN A 158 2.90 -1.17 -19.48
N TRP A 159 2.75 0.07 -19.94
CA TRP A 159 3.37 1.23 -19.30
C TRP A 159 2.83 1.43 -17.87
N ALA A 160 1.53 1.21 -17.64
CA ALA A 160 0.90 1.33 -16.33
C ALA A 160 1.31 0.17 -15.41
N LYS A 161 1.45 -1.05 -15.95
CA LYS A 161 2.06 -2.18 -15.23
C LYS A 161 3.44 -1.81 -14.68
N GLN A 162 4.29 -1.17 -15.49
CA GLN A 162 5.60 -0.71 -15.04
C GLN A 162 5.50 0.38 -13.95
N GLN A 163 4.54 1.31 -14.04
CA GLN A 163 4.35 2.30 -12.99
C GLN A 163 3.94 1.65 -11.65
N ALA A 164 3.06 0.64 -11.69
CA ALA A 164 2.67 -0.10 -10.50
C ALA A 164 3.87 -0.85 -9.87
N LEU A 165 4.70 -1.52 -10.69
CA LEU A 165 5.92 -2.18 -10.21
C LEU A 165 6.88 -1.19 -9.56
N ASN A 166 7.17 -0.08 -10.24
CA ASN A 166 8.07 0.95 -9.72
C ASN A 166 7.52 1.58 -8.43
N LEU A 167 6.20 1.74 -8.30
CA LEU A 167 5.58 2.26 -7.08
C LEU A 167 5.74 1.27 -5.92
N LYS A 168 5.50 -0.02 -6.15
CA LYS A 168 5.75 -1.09 -5.16
C LYS A 168 7.19 -1.07 -4.67
N GLU A 169 8.15 -0.95 -5.58
CA GLU A 169 9.58 -0.91 -5.25
C GLU A 169 9.95 0.30 -4.40
N ILE A 170 9.50 1.50 -4.78
CA ILE A 170 9.77 2.73 -4.02
C ILE A 170 9.20 2.64 -2.61
N ILE A 171 7.92 2.25 -2.46
CA ILE A 171 7.27 2.12 -1.16
C ILE A 171 7.98 1.04 -0.32
N ARG A 172 8.33 -0.10 -0.92
CA ARG A 172 9.05 -1.18 -0.24
C ARG A 172 10.39 -0.71 0.33
N VAL A 173 11.20 -0.03 -0.50
CA VAL A 173 12.53 0.45 -0.07
C VAL A 173 12.38 1.45 1.07
N LEU A 174 11.47 2.42 0.95
CA LEU A 174 11.24 3.42 1.99
C LEU A 174 10.73 2.79 3.29
N ALA A 175 9.87 1.78 3.20
CA ALA A 175 9.35 1.08 4.37
C ALA A 175 10.45 0.28 5.08
N LEU A 176 11.29 -0.45 4.33
CA LEU A 176 12.43 -1.18 4.88
C LEU A 176 13.44 -0.24 5.56
N ASP A 177 13.80 0.87 4.91
CA ASP A 177 14.67 1.94 5.45
C ASP A 177 14.07 2.64 6.68
N THR A 178 12.80 2.40 7.00
CA THR A 178 12.14 2.95 8.20
C THR A 178 12.18 1.97 9.38
N LEU A 179 12.45 0.70 9.12
CA LEU A 179 12.55 -0.34 10.15
C LEU A 179 13.99 -0.60 10.62
N GLU A 180 14.99 -0.16 9.85
CA GLU A 180 16.42 -0.15 10.24
C GLU A 180 16.76 1.01 11.19
#